data_AF-A0A226DBJ5-F1
#
_entry.id   AF-A0A226DBJ5-F1
#
_cell.length_a   1.000
_cell.length_b   1.000
_cell.length_c   1.000
_cell.angle_alpha   90.00
_cell.angle_beta   90.00
_cell.angle_gamma   90.00
#
_symmetry.space_group_name_H-M   'P 1'
#
loop_
_entity.id
_entity.type
_entity.pdbx_description
1 polymer ?
#
loop_
_entity_poly.entity_id
_entity_poly.type
_entity_poly.pdbx_seq_one_letter_code
_entity_poly.pdbx_strand_id
1 'polypeptide(L)'
;MANTTRIPNYAKMKTHALIEPYLRLSLPLPMAQVMAQLRVNLYNLKINDKKIPLQNQTSCPWCGEGEGNSDHYLLYCPHLETTRSKFLNLFLSTPTANFIDLYNNYKNSPDFYKNIFYFFTECFKSLDSPF
;
A
#
# COMPACT_ATOMS: atom_id res chain seq x y z
N MET A 1 18.05 18.40 -23.25
CA MET A 1 17.57 18.91 -21.96
C MET A 1 16.56 17.91 -21.41
N ALA A 2 16.95 17.10 -20.42
CA ALA A 2 16.06 16.15 -19.80
C ALA A 2 15.20 16.88 -18.76
N ASN A 3 13.95 17.21 -19.11
CA ASN A 3 12.94 17.66 -18.15
C ASN A 3 12.54 16.48 -17.27
N THR A 4 13.35 16.17 -16.25
CA THR A 4 12.96 15.20 -15.22
C THR A 4 12.27 15.96 -14.09
N THR A 5 11.03 16.39 -14.31
CA THR A 5 10.09 16.72 -13.21
C THR A 5 9.66 15.47 -12.42
N ARG A 6 10.35 14.34 -12.61
CA ARG A 6 10.30 13.16 -11.75
C ARG A 6 11.07 13.45 -10.47
N ILE A 7 10.48 14.22 -9.57
CA ILE A 7 10.69 13.94 -8.15
C ILE A 7 10.16 12.51 -7.97
N PRO A 8 10.99 11.49 -7.71
CA PRO A 8 10.50 10.14 -7.47
C PRO A 8 9.57 10.25 -6.26
N ASN A 9 8.39 9.59 -6.27
CA ASN A 9 7.48 9.59 -5.12
C ASN A 9 8.21 9.21 -3.80
N TYR A 10 9.34 8.50 -3.91
CA TYR A 10 10.31 8.29 -2.84
C TYR A 10 10.74 9.56 -2.06
N ALA A 11 10.99 10.68 -2.74
CA ALA A 11 11.34 11.95 -2.10
C ALA A 11 10.14 12.59 -1.36
N LYS A 12 8.90 12.28 -1.77
CA LYS A 12 7.69 12.73 -1.05
C LYS A 12 7.45 11.96 0.25
N MET A 13 8.03 10.75 0.37
CA MET A 13 7.90 9.92 1.57
C MET A 13 9.11 10.03 2.51
N LYS A 14 10.24 10.61 2.08
CA LYS A 14 11.38 10.87 2.97
C LYS A 14 10.99 11.86 4.06
N THR A 15 10.68 11.36 5.25
CA THR A 15 10.75 12.17 6.48
C THR A 15 12.23 12.40 6.77
N HIS A 16 12.66 13.67 6.73
CA HIS A 16 14.01 14.10 7.11
C HIS A 16 14.48 13.36 8.37
N ALA A 17 15.53 12.53 8.25
CA ALA A 17 16.34 11.96 9.33
C ALA A 17 15.62 11.26 10.52
N LEU A 18 14.31 11.05 10.46
CA LEU A 18 13.52 10.48 11.55
C LEU A 18 13.26 8.99 11.29
N ILE A 19 13.46 8.17 12.33
CA ILE A 19 13.08 6.75 12.32
C ILE A 19 11.58 6.66 12.02
N GLU A 20 11.23 5.87 11.01
CA GLU A 20 9.85 5.66 10.59
C GLU A 20 8.97 5.14 11.73
N PRO A 21 7.74 5.65 11.90
CA PRO A 21 6.86 5.28 13.02
C PRO A 21 6.64 3.77 13.17
N TYR A 22 6.43 3.03 12.07
CA TYR A 22 6.21 1.58 12.12
C TYR A 22 7.42 0.80 12.66
N LEU A 23 8.64 1.34 12.57
CA LEU A 23 9.84 0.73 13.15
C LEU A 23 9.91 0.91 14.67
N ARG A 24 9.14 1.86 15.23
CA ARG A 24 9.09 2.13 16.68
C ARG A 24 8.01 1.33 17.41
N LEU A 25 7.05 0.74 16.68
CA LEU A 25 5.80 0.21 17.24
C LEU A 25 5.82 -1.28 17.62
N SER A 26 7.00 -1.91 17.77
CA SER A 26 7.12 -3.34 18.10
C SER A 26 6.21 -4.26 17.25
N LEU A 27 6.06 -3.95 15.96
CA LEU A 27 5.20 -4.70 15.06
C LEU A 27 5.84 -6.05 14.68
N PRO A 28 5.05 -7.11 14.41
CA PRO A 28 5.55 -8.31 13.78
C PRO A 28 6.28 -8.00 12.47
N LEU A 29 7.41 -8.67 12.22
CA LEU A 29 8.26 -8.45 11.04
C LEU A 29 7.47 -8.45 9.71
N PRO A 30 6.51 -9.37 9.45
CA PRO A 30 5.75 -9.35 8.20
C PRO A 30 4.94 -8.06 7.98
N MET A 31 4.41 -7.47 9.07
CA MET A 31 3.68 -6.21 8.98
C MET A 31 4.62 -5.06 8.60
N ALA A 32 5.78 -4.98 9.26
CA ALA A 32 6.79 -3.98 8.96
C ALA A 32 7.33 -4.12 7.51
N GLN A 33 7.48 -5.35 7.01
CA GLN A 33 7.90 -5.61 5.63
C GLN A 33 6.88 -5.13 4.59
N VAL A 34 5.58 -5.38 4.80
CA VAL A 34 4.52 -4.87 3.91
C VAL A 34 4.55 -3.35 3.88
N MET A 35 4.64 -2.71 5.05
CA MET A 35 4.69 -1.26 5.14
C MET A 35 5.93 -0.67 4.46
N ALA A 36 7.10 -1.25 4.69
CA ALA A 36 8.34 -0.81 4.05
C ALA A 36 8.24 -0.89 2.52
N GLN A 37 7.67 -1.96 1.98
CA GLN A 37 7.48 -2.13 0.53
C GLN A 37 6.51 -1.10 -0.06
N LEU A 38 5.35 -0.89 0.58
CA LEU A 38 4.37 0.14 0.18
C LEU A 38 4.98 1.56 0.23
N ARG A 39 5.81 1.81 1.24
CA ARG A 39 6.51 3.08 1.45
C ARG A 39 7.61 3.37 0.45
N VAL A 40 8.28 2.34 -0.02
CA VAL A 40 9.31 2.47 -1.04
C VAL A 40 8.65 2.56 -2.42
N ASN A 41 7.49 1.92 -2.59
CA ASN A 41 6.63 1.94 -3.78
C ASN A 41 7.41 1.73 -5.10
N LEU A 42 8.50 0.95 -5.05
CA LEU A 42 9.46 0.94 -6.16
C LEU A 42 9.02 0.05 -7.32
N TYR A 43 8.48 -1.15 -7.09
CA TYR A 43 8.12 -2.04 -8.21
C TYR A 43 6.91 -2.91 -7.90
N ASN A 44 7.01 -3.75 -6.87
CA ASN A 44 5.99 -4.71 -6.51
C ASN A 44 5.85 -4.81 -5.00
N LEU A 45 4.66 -5.12 -4.52
CA LEU A 45 4.46 -5.63 -3.16
C LEU A 45 4.58 -7.16 -3.22
N LYS A 46 5.42 -7.73 -2.37
CA LYS A 46 5.61 -9.17 -2.23
C LYS A 46 5.14 -9.65 -0.87
N ILE A 47 4.33 -10.69 -0.88
CA ILE A 47 3.90 -11.44 0.31
C ILE A 47 4.02 -12.92 -0.06
N ASN A 48 4.92 -13.64 0.62
CA ASN A 48 5.36 -14.99 0.25
C ASN A 48 5.83 -15.04 -1.22
N ASP A 49 5.38 -16.02 -2.00
CA ASP A 49 5.77 -16.22 -3.41
C ASP A 49 4.97 -15.38 -4.41
N LYS A 50 3.96 -14.66 -3.93
CA LYS A 50 3.08 -13.84 -4.76
C LYS A 50 3.58 -12.40 -4.82
N LYS A 51 3.32 -11.73 -5.94
CA LYS A 51 3.68 -10.32 -6.16
C LYS A 51 2.55 -9.59 -6.87
N ILE A 52 2.32 -8.34 -6.50
CA ILE A 52 1.45 -7.42 -7.23
C ILE A 52 2.23 -6.17 -7.62
N PRO A 53 1.89 -5.52 -8.73
CA PRO A 53 2.53 -4.26 -9.10
C PRO A 53 2.22 -3.16 -8.11
N LEU A 54 3.16 -2.24 -7.96
CA LEU A 54 3.03 -1.00 -7.19
C LEU A 54 3.31 0.24 -8.04
N GLN A 55 3.52 0.06 -9.34
CA GLN A 55 3.72 1.13 -10.30
C GLN A 55 2.55 1.17 -11.29
N ASN A 56 2.13 2.38 -11.64
CA ASN A 56 1.07 2.70 -12.61
C ASN A 56 1.37 2.23 -14.06
N GLN A 57 2.35 1.34 -14.25
CA GLN A 57 2.81 0.85 -15.54
C GLN A 57 2.11 -0.46 -15.96
N THR A 58 1.44 -1.11 -15.02
CA THR A 58 0.74 -2.38 -15.23
C THR A 58 -0.67 -2.27 -14.69
N SER A 59 -1.60 -3.00 -15.30
CA SER A 59 -2.98 -3.05 -14.82
C SER A 59 -3.09 -3.69 -13.43
N CYS A 60 -4.16 -3.34 -12.73
CA CYS A 60 -4.55 -4.01 -11.50
C CYS A 60 -4.75 -5.53 -11.73
N PRO A 61 -4.12 -6.40 -10.92
CA PRO A 61 -4.20 -7.84 -11.14
C PRO A 61 -5.58 -8.45 -10.79
N TRP A 62 -6.46 -7.69 -10.14
CA TRP A 62 -7.80 -8.17 -9.76
C TRP A 62 -8.89 -7.74 -10.73
N CYS A 63 -8.91 -6.47 -11.13
CA CYS A 63 -9.96 -5.97 -12.01
C CYS A 63 -9.53 -5.85 -13.48
N GLY A 64 -8.24 -6.04 -13.81
CA GLY A 64 -7.70 -5.88 -15.17
C GLY A 64 -7.70 -4.43 -15.68
N GLU A 65 -8.42 -3.55 -15.00
CA GLU A 65 -8.59 -2.12 -15.30
C GLU A 65 -7.86 -1.24 -14.27
N GLY A 66 -7.56 0.01 -14.64
CA GLY A 66 -6.89 0.96 -13.75
C GLY A 66 -5.41 0.66 -13.46
N GLU A 67 -4.81 1.49 -12.63
CA GLU A 67 -3.37 1.45 -12.34
C GLU A 67 -3.05 0.42 -11.25
N GLY A 68 -2.02 -0.40 -11.48
CA GLY A 68 -1.49 -1.35 -10.51
C GLY A 68 -0.66 -0.68 -9.42
N ASN A 69 -1.31 0.09 -8.55
CA ASN A 69 -0.67 0.82 -7.46
C ASN A 69 -1.47 0.75 -6.14
N SER A 70 -0.84 1.18 -5.05
CA SER A 70 -1.44 1.17 -3.71
C SER A 70 -2.74 1.97 -3.63
N ASP A 71 -2.84 3.10 -4.32
CA ASP A 71 -4.02 3.98 -4.23
C ASP A 71 -5.23 3.29 -4.84
N HIS A 72 -5.06 2.70 -6.03
CA HIS A 72 -6.09 1.89 -6.67
C HIS A 72 -6.52 0.74 -5.77
N TYR A 73 -5.60 -0.04 -5.20
CA TYR A 73 -5.97 -1.18 -4.35
C TYR A 73 -6.72 -0.76 -3.09
N LEU A 74 -6.19 0.25 -2.39
CA LEU A 74 -6.68 0.67 -1.08
C LEU A 74 -7.95 1.51 -1.17
N LEU A 75 -8.23 2.16 -2.30
CA LEU A 75 -9.31 3.15 -2.41
C LEU A 75 -10.34 2.83 -3.50
N TYR A 76 -9.93 2.27 -4.65
CA TYR A 76 -10.75 2.32 -5.87
C TYR A 76 -11.09 0.96 -6.48
N CYS A 77 -10.29 -0.08 -6.26
CA CYS A 77 -10.49 -1.36 -6.93
C CYS A 77 -11.84 -1.98 -6.51
N PRO A 78 -12.76 -2.26 -7.46
CA PRO A 78 -14.08 -2.78 -7.13
C PRO A 78 -14.02 -4.23 -6.64
N HIS A 79 -13.12 -5.05 -7.20
CA HIS A 79 -12.91 -6.44 -6.77
C HIS A 79 -12.36 -6.57 -5.35
N LEU A 80 -11.80 -5.50 -4.79
CA LEU A 80 -11.28 -5.46 -3.42
C LEU A 80 -12.22 -4.75 -2.44
N GLU A 81 -13.43 -4.35 -2.87
CA GLU A 81 -14.35 -3.57 -2.05
C GLU A 81 -14.72 -4.29 -0.75
N THR A 82 -15.07 -5.56 -0.82
CA THR A 82 -15.42 -6.35 0.39
C THR A 82 -14.24 -6.43 1.36
N THR A 83 -13.03 -6.66 0.86
CA THR A 83 -11.82 -6.74 1.69
C THR A 83 -11.46 -5.37 2.29
N ARG A 84 -11.61 -4.30 1.51
CA ARG A 84 -11.44 -2.92 1.95
C ARG A 84 -12.44 -2.56 3.04
N SER A 85 -13.72 -2.87 2.86
CA SER A 85 -14.75 -2.64 3.88
C SER A 85 -14.50 -3.43 5.17
N LYS A 86 -13.93 -4.63 5.07
CA LYS A 86 -13.60 -5.47 6.23
C LYS A 86 -12.45 -4.91 7.08
N PHE A 87 -11.38 -4.42 6.44
CA PHE A 87 -10.15 -4.04 7.15
C PHE A 87 -9.89 -2.54 7.21
N LEU A 88 -10.37 -1.77 6.23
CA LEU A 88 -9.99 -0.38 6.03
C LEU A 88 -11.12 0.63 6.29
N ASN A 89 -12.36 0.18 6.49
CA ASN A 89 -13.53 1.08 6.65
C ASN A 89 -13.33 2.16 7.74
N LEU A 90 -12.67 1.82 8.85
CA LEU A 90 -12.40 2.76 9.94
C LEU A 90 -11.40 3.87 9.58
N PHE A 91 -10.57 3.66 8.55
CA PHE A 91 -9.55 4.62 8.10
C PHE A 91 -9.99 5.40 6.85
N LEU A 92 -11.02 4.93 6.15
CA LEU A 92 -11.55 5.52 4.92
C LEU A 92 -12.79 6.40 5.14
N SER A 93 -13.25 6.52 6.38
CA SER A 93 -14.36 7.38 6.79
C SER A 93 -14.04 8.88 6.72
N THR A 94 -12.77 9.24 6.56
CA THR A 94 -12.36 10.59 6.15
C THR A 94 -12.00 10.59 4.67
N PRO A 95 -12.37 11.64 3.90
CA PRO A 95 -11.97 11.74 2.51
C PRO A 95 -10.43 11.85 2.44
N THR A 96 -9.79 10.76 2.02
CA THR A 96 -8.33 10.69 1.79
C THR A 96 -8.07 10.79 0.29
N ALA A 97 -7.08 11.58 -0.12
CA ALA A 97 -6.80 11.77 -1.54
C ALA A 97 -5.88 10.68 -2.12
N ASN A 98 -5.10 9.98 -1.29
CA ASN A 98 -4.23 8.87 -1.67
C ASN A 98 -3.67 8.12 -0.42
N PHE A 99 -2.85 7.09 -0.64
CA PHE A 99 -2.17 6.32 0.41
C PHE A 99 -1.25 7.17 1.30
N ILE A 100 -0.60 8.21 0.77
CA ILE A 100 0.30 9.09 1.56
C ILE A 100 -0.52 9.84 2.62
N ASP A 101 -1.70 10.33 2.27
CA ASP A 101 -2.59 11.01 3.21
C ASP A 101 -3.08 10.05 4.28
N LEU A 102 -3.50 8.86 3.88
CA LEU A 102 -3.88 7.78 4.80
C LEU A 102 -2.75 7.44 5.77
N TYR A 103 -1.53 7.26 5.27
CA TYR A 103 -0.34 7.02 6.09
C TYR A 103 -0.11 8.16 7.07
N ASN A 104 -0.12 9.41 6.62
CA ASN A 104 0.17 10.55 7.48
C ASN A 104 -0.85 10.74 8.61
N ASN A 105 -2.12 10.45 8.34
CA ASN A 105 -3.19 10.54 9.32
C ASN A 105 -3.10 9.44 10.40
N TYR A 106 -2.64 8.23 10.02
CA TYR A 106 -2.72 7.06 10.89
C TYR A 106 -1.38 6.41 11.26
N LYS A 107 -0.23 7.00 10.89
CA LYS A 107 1.12 6.45 11.15
C LYS A 107 1.47 6.21 12.62
N ASN A 108 0.72 6.75 13.56
CA ASN A 108 0.94 6.49 14.99
C ASN A 108 0.01 5.39 15.56
N SER A 109 -0.87 4.81 14.73
CA SER A 109 -1.81 3.78 15.15
C SER A 109 -1.28 2.38 14.79
N PRO A 110 -1.05 1.49 15.78
CA PRO A 110 -0.73 0.09 15.52
C PRO A 110 -1.80 -0.63 14.69
N ASP A 111 -3.07 -0.29 14.92
CA ASP A 111 -4.20 -0.91 14.22
C ASP A 111 -4.21 -0.58 12.74
N PHE A 112 -3.74 0.60 12.35
CA PHE A 112 -3.59 0.95 10.94
C PHE A 112 -2.66 -0.03 10.22
N TYR A 113 -1.48 -0.28 10.78
CA TYR A 113 -0.50 -1.21 10.20
C TYR A 113 -1.01 -2.65 10.16
N LYS A 114 -1.67 -3.09 11.24
CA LYS A 114 -2.28 -4.41 11.32
C LYS A 114 -3.35 -4.60 10.24
N ASN A 115 -4.20 -3.61 10.02
CA ASN A 115 -5.26 -3.68 9.02
C ASN A 115 -4.75 -3.59 7.58
N ILE A 116 -3.74 -2.76 7.30
CA ILE A 116 -3.06 -2.77 6.00
C ILE A 116 -2.46 -4.14 5.71
N PHE A 117 -1.79 -4.73 6.69
CA PHE A 117 -1.22 -6.08 6.55
C PHE A 117 -2.30 -7.14 6.28
N TYR A 118 -3.39 -7.14 7.03
CA TYR A 118 -4.48 -8.10 6.82
C TYR A 118 -5.21 -7.88 5.50
N PHE A 119 -5.42 -6.63 5.09
CA PHE A 119 -5.97 -6.29 3.78
C PHE A 119 -5.15 -6.96 2.67
N PHE A 120 -3.85 -6.69 2.61
CA PHE A 120 -3.01 -7.27 1.56
C PHE A 120 -2.89 -8.79 1.69
N THR A 121 -2.78 -9.33 2.90
CA THR A 121 -2.73 -10.79 3.08
C THR A 121 -3.99 -11.46 2.53
N GLU A 122 -5.16 -10.89 2.75
CA GLU A 122 -6.42 -11.43 2.23
C GLU A 122 -6.54 -11.24 0.72
N CYS A 123 -6.20 -10.08 0.18
CA CYS A 123 -6.18 -9.83 -1.27
C CYS A 123 -5.22 -10.78 -2.01
N PHE A 124 -4.10 -11.16 -1.38
CA PHE A 124 -3.15 -12.10 -1.96
C PHE A 124 -3.66 -13.54 -1.97
N LYS A 125 -4.60 -13.91 -1.09
CA LYS A 125 -5.22 -15.24 -1.13
C LYS A 125 -6.09 -15.41 -2.38
N SER A 126 -6.74 -14.34 -2.85
CA SER A 126 -7.59 -14.37 -4.04
C SER A 126 -6.83 -14.28 -5.37
N LEU A 127 -5.51 -14.08 -5.35
CA LEU A 127 -4.69 -14.19 -6.56
C LEU A 127 -4.42 -15.66 -6.85
N ASP A 128 -5.11 -16.24 -7.83
CA ASP A 128 -4.73 -17.54 -8.38
C ASP A 128 -3.37 -17.42 -9.09
N SER A 129 -2.50 -18.43 -8.94
CA SER A 129 -1.14 -18.45 -9.50
C SER A 129 -1.12 -19.24 -10.82
N PRO A 130 -0.27 -18.96 -11.83
CA PRO A 130 0.76 -17.91 -11.91
C PRO A 130 0.65 -17.01 -13.17
N PHE A 131 1.42 -15.93 -13.15
CA PHE A 131 1.99 -15.35 -14.38
C PHE A 131 3.04 -16.29 -14.97
#